data_AF-A0A165DC28-F1
#
_entry.id   AF-A0A165DC28-F1
#
_cell.length_a   1.000
_cell.length_b   1.000
_cell.length_c   1.000
_cell.angle_alpha   90.00
_cell.angle_beta   90.00
_cell.angle_gamma   90.00
#
_symmetry.space_group_name_H-M   'P 1'
#
loop_
_entity.id
_entity.type
_entity.pdbx_description
1 polymer ?
#
loop_
_entity_poly.entity_id
_entity_poly.type
_entity_poly.pdbx_seq_one_letter_code
_entity_poly.pdbx_strand_id
1 'polypeptide(L)'
;MCSLFISILVNNAPSRPRELWDEFKFDLTDDLKLSLRHKFPRRAQPWPSDDEVYDYGLYLIGEALHHHGKLLAHFELPQPVGDWAAHVELNRLIAEQLNFDVDEQRTKAEENQARFNDEQRTAFDAIMEAVEQESGQSFFLSGPGGTGKTFVYLTLCYALRGAGKIVLCVASSGIAALLLPLGRTSHSTFKIPIPIFRGSGLNIKKNTILYELLMRTALII
;
A
#
# COMPACT_ATOMS: atom_id res chain seq x y z
N MET A 1 19.07 -7.19 7.82
CA MET A 1 20.05 -8.29 7.67
C MET A 1 19.62 -9.33 6.63
N CYS A 2 18.32 -9.64 6.52
CA CYS A 2 17.77 -10.61 5.54
C CYS A 2 18.15 -10.38 4.07
N SER A 3 18.26 -9.13 3.60
CA SER A 3 18.65 -8.83 2.20
C SER A 3 20.05 -9.34 1.84
N LEU A 4 21.01 -9.28 2.79
CA LEU A 4 22.35 -9.82 2.58
C LEU A 4 22.31 -11.35 2.51
N PHE A 5 21.55 -12.00 3.39
CA PHE A 5 21.37 -13.44 3.38
C PHE A 5 20.74 -13.95 2.07
N ILE A 6 19.68 -13.28 1.59
CA ILE A 6 19.05 -13.59 0.29
C ILE A 6 20.05 -13.41 -0.85
N SER A 7 20.85 -12.34 -0.84
CA SER A 7 21.89 -12.13 -1.85
C SER A 7 22.98 -13.21 -1.82
N ILE A 8 23.36 -13.69 -0.64
CA ILE A 8 24.30 -14.82 -0.49
C ILE A 8 23.69 -16.10 -1.08
N LEU A 9 22.44 -16.43 -0.74
CA LEU A 9 21.76 -17.60 -1.29
C LEU A 9 21.60 -17.52 -2.81
N VAL A 10 21.19 -16.37 -3.34
CA VAL A 10 20.89 -16.21 -4.76
C VAL A 10 22.17 -16.17 -5.61
N ASN A 11 23.19 -15.43 -5.16
CA ASN A 11 24.36 -15.09 -5.98
C ASN A 11 25.63 -15.86 -5.65
N ASN A 12 25.79 -16.36 -4.41
CA ASN A 12 27.03 -16.98 -3.95
C ASN A 12 26.94 -18.48 -3.73
N ALA A 13 25.74 -19.08 -3.86
CA ALA A 13 25.49 -20.52 -3.78
C ALA A 13 26.31 -21.20 -2.66
N PRO A 14 26.09 -20.81 -1.39
CA PRO A 14 26.91 -21.30 -0.28
C PRO A 14 26.84 -22.82 -0.19
N SER A 15 27.97 -23.45 0.14
CA SER A 15 28.10 -24.90 0.18
C SER A 15 27.16 -25.56 1.20
N ARG A 16 26.79 -24.83 2.27
CA ARG A 16 25.97 -25.32 3.40
C ARG A 16 24.98 -24.24 3.87
N PRO A 17 23.94 -23.93 3.08
CA PRO A 17 23.00 -22.84 3.39
C PRO A 17 22.23 -23.05 4.69
N ARG A 18 21.92 -24.31 5.03
CA ARG A 18 21.23 -24.69 6.25
C ARG A 18 22.03 -24.40 7.52
N GLU A 19 23.32 -24.69 7.51
CA GLU A 19 24.21 -24.41 8.65
C GLU A 19 24.33 -22.90 8.89
N LEU A 20 24.40 -22.12 7.81
CA LEU A 20 24.40 -20.66 7.88
C LEU A 20 23.09 -20.11 8.47
N TRP A 21 21.95 -20.70 8.11
CA TRP A 21 20.67 -20.36 8.74
C TRP A 21 20.67 -20.72 10.23
N ASP A 22 21.08 -21.94 10.59
CA ASP A 22 21.06 -22.39 11.98
C ASP A 22 22.00 -21.58 12.89
N GLU A 23 23.12 -21.10 12.36
CA GLU A 23 24.08 -20.26 13.08
C GLU A 23 23.55 -18.82 13.27
N PHE A 24 22.96 -18.21 12.23
CA PHE A 24 22.62 -16.78 12.23
C PHE A 24 21.12 -16.46 12.33
N LYS A 25 20.23 -17.46 12.43
CA LYS A 25 18.76 -17.23 12.48
C LYS A 25 18.32 -16.26 13.57
N PHE A 26 19.00 -16.24 14.72
CA PHE A 26 18.73 -15.27 15.78
C PHE A 26 18.97 -13.84 15.29
N ASP A 27 20.17 -13.52 14.80
CA ASP A 27 20.52 -12.17 14.32
C ASP A 27 19.74 -11.76 13.08
N LEU A 28 19.39 -12.74 12.23
CA LEU A 28 18.58 -12.51 11.03
C LEU A 28 17.12 -12.16 11.35
N THR A 29 16.63 -12.55 12.51
CA THR A 29 15.21 -12.42 12.88
C THR A 29 14.95 -11.62 14.16
N ASP A 30 15.98 -11.04 14.78
CA ASP A 30 15.87 -10.27 16.03
C ASP A 30 14.90 -9.08 15.91
N ASP A 31 14.84 -8.44 14.73
CA ASP A 31 13.88 -7.37 14.43
C ASP A 31 12.45 -7.88 14.15
N LEU A 32 12.28 -9.17 13.86
CA LEU A 32 10.99 -9.78 13.54
C LEU A 32 10.15 -10.06 14.78
N LYS A 33 10.75 -10.17 15.97
CA LYS A 33 10.03 -10.31 17.25
C LYS A 33 9.03 -9.19 17.48
N LEU A 34 9.50 -7.95 17.33
CA LEU A 34 8.63 -6.77 17.44
C LEU A 34 7.64 -6.70 16.27
N SER A 35 8.09 -7.09 15.07
CA SER A 35 7.23 -7.12 13.87
C SER A 35 6.05 -8.07 14.04
N LEU A 36 6.28 -9.32 14.46
CA LEU A 36 5.24 -10.32 14.71
C LEU A 36 4.21 -9.84 15.73
N ARG A 37 4.65 -9.15 16.78
CA ARG A 37 3.76 -8.58 17.79
C ARG A 37 2.81 -7.53 17.22
N HIS A 38 3.31 -6.68 16.34
CA HIS A 38 2.48 -5.66 15.69
C HIS A 38 1.59 -6.22 14.59
N LYS A 39 2.12 -7.14 13.78
CA LYS A 39 1.42 -7.72 12.62
C LYS A 39 0.37 -8.75 12.99
N PHE A 40 0.62 -9.52 14.05
CA PHE A 40 -0.26 -10.60 14.52
C PHE A 40 -0.62 -10.45 15.99
N PRO A 41 -1.35 -9.39 16.40
CA PRO A 41 -1.66 -9.15 17.81
C PRO A 41 -2.47 -10.29 18.46
N ARG A 42 -3.19 -11.09 17.66
CA ARG A 42 -3.93 -12.28 18.14
C ARG A 42 -3.06 -13.55 18.28
N ARG A 43 -1.98 -13.68 17.50
CA ARG A 43 -1.01 -14.79 17.64
C ARG A 43 0.13 -14.45 18.61
N ALA A 44 0.41 -13.15 18.78
CA ALA A 44 1.45 -12.62 19.65
C ALA A 44 1.02 -12.40 21.11
N GLN A 45 -0.03 -13.09 21.56
CA GLN A 45 -0.39 -13.17 22.98
C GLN A 45 -0.40 -14.63 23.43
N PRO A 46 0.51 -15.04 24.35
CA PRO A 46 1.65 -14.30 24.91
C PRO A 46 2.73 -13.96 23.85
N TRP A 47 3.81 -13.27 24.23
CA TRP A 47 4.91 -12.87 23.33
C TRP A 47 5.31 -14.02 22.37
N PRO A 48 5.48 -13.74 21.06
CA PRO A 48 5.81 -14.77 20.09
C PRO A 48 7.11 -15.47 20.49
N SER A 49 7.08 -16.79 20.43
CA SER A 49 8.22 -17.64 20.72
C SER A 49 9.32 -17.47 19.67
N ASP A 50 10.56 -17.81 20.03
CA ASP A 50 11.69 -17.78 19.09
C ASP A 50 11.41 -18.68 17.87
N ASP A 51 10.73 -19.80 18.05
CA ASP A 51 10.36 -20.70 16.96
C ASP A 51 9.35 -20.06 15.99
N GLU A 52 8.35 -19.33 16.48
CA GLU A 52 7.42 -18.57 15.62
C GLU A 52 8.13 -17.45 14.86
N VAL A 53 9.12 -16.81 15.49
CA VAL A 53 9.96 -15.78 14.89
C VAL A 53 10.81 -16.35 13.76
N TYR A 54 11.44 -17.50 13.98
CA TYR A 54 12.23 -18.20 12.97
C TYR A 54 11.36 -18.70 11.81
N ASP A 55 10.18 -19.26 12.13
CA ASP A 55 9.24 -19.76 11.14
C ASP A 55 8.70 -18.63 10.24
N TYR A 56 8.38 -17.46 10.82
CA TYR A 56 8.03 -16.27 10.05
C TYR A 56 9.21 -15.70 9.24
N GLY A 57 10.43 -15.77 9.78
CA GLY A 57 11.66 -15.42 9.07
C GLY A 57 11.87 -16.29 7.81
N LEU A 58 11.66 -17.60 7.93
CA LEU A 58 11.70 -18.54 6.81
C LEU A 58 10.64 -18.23 5.76
N TYR A 59 9.42 -17.87 6.20
CA TYR A 59 8.37 -17.43 5.28
C TYR A 59 8.81 -16.21 4.45
N LEU A 60 9.34 -15.16 5.08
CA LEU A 60 9.80 -13.96 4.38
C LEU A 60 10.98 -14.24 3.43
N ILE A 61 11.90 -15.14 3.80
CA ILE A 61 12.99 -15.57 2.94
C ILE A 61 12.45 -16.37 1.74
N GLY A 62 11.47 -17.24 1.96
CA GLY A 62 10.80 -18.00 0.90
C GLY A 62 10.13 -17.10 -0.14
N GLU A 63 9.38 -16.10 0.31
CA GLU A 63 8.78 -15.08 -0.57
C GLU A 63 9.83 -14.35 -1.40
N ALA A 64 10.92 -13.93 -0.76
CA ALA A 64 12.01 -13.24 -1.45
C ALA A 64 12.71 -14.13 -2.48
N LEU A 65 12.95 -15.41 -2.17
CA LEU A 65 13.53 -16.37 -3.11
C LEU A 65 12.60 -16.67 -4.29
N HIS A 66 11.28 -16.68 -4.06
CA HIS A 66 10.29 -16.91 -5.11
C HIS A 66 10.38 -15.85 -6.22
N HIS A 67 10.63 -14.59 -5.86
CA HIS A 67 10.89 -13.51 -6.84
C HIS A 67 12.14 -13.75 -7.72
N HIS A 68 13.05 -14.60 -7.27
CA HIS A 68 14.24 -15.04 -8.02
C HIS A 68 14.04 -16.42 -8.67
N GLY A 69 12.82 -16.96 -8.70
CA GLY A 69 12.51 -18.28 -9.25
C GLY A 69 13.11 -19.43 -8.43
N LYS A 70 13.49 -19.19 -7.17
CA LYS A 70 14.08 -20.19 -6.27
C LYS A 70 13.10 -20.51 -5.14
N LEU A 71 13.29 -21.67 -4.52
CA LEU A 71 12.50 -22.15 -3.39
C LEU A 71 13.43 -22.46 -2.22
N LEU A 72 12.93 -22.35 -0.99
CA LEU A 72 13.66 -22.75 0.23
C LEU A 72 14.24 -24.17 0.13
N ALA A 73 13.47 -25.09 -0.49
CA ALA A 73 13.88 -26.47 -0.72
C ALA A 73 15.19 -26.61 -1.52
N HIS A 74 15.49 -25.68 -2.44
CA HIS A 74 16.74 -25.70 -3.20
C HIS A 74 17.98 -25.45 -2.33
N PHE A 75 17.79 -24.91 -1.14
CA PHE A 75 18.84 -24.59 -0.18
C PHE A 75 18.77 -25.46 1.08
N GLU A 76 17.95 -26.52 1.06
CA GLU A 76 17.72 -27.41 2.21
C GLU A 76 17.23 -26.68 3.47
N LEU A 77 16.62 -25.50 3.30
CA LEU A 77 16.07 -24.73 4.41
C LEU A 77 14.73 -25.31 4.87
N PRO A 78 14.41 -25.24 6.17
CA PRO A 78 13.10 -25.66 6.66
C PRO A 78 11.98 -24.85 5.99
N GLN A 79 10.86 -25.52 5.73
CA GLN A 79 9.68 -24.85 5.19
C GLN A 79 8.90 -24.20 6.32
N PRO A 80 8.36 -22.98 6.12
CA PRO A 80 7.50 -22.35 7.10
C PRO A 80 6.24 -23.19 7.33
N VAL A 81 5.94 -23.48 8.59
CA VAL A 81 4.79 -24.30 9.00
C VAL A 81 3.58 -23.43 9.31
N GLY A 82 3.80 -22.22 9.78
CA GLY A 82 2.76 -21.26 10.09
C GLY A 82 2.05 -20.77 8.83
N ASP A 83 0.73 -20.60 8.95
CA ASP A 83 -0.07 -19.92 7.94
C ASP A 83 0.18 -18.40 8.04
N TRP A 84 1.35 -17.99 7.57
CA TRP A 84 1.78 -16.59 7.50
C TRP A 84 1.24 -15.89 6.26
N ALA A 85 0.90 -16.67 5.22
CA ALA A 85 0.29 -16.18 4.00
C ALA A 85 -1.13 -15.63 4.24
N ALA A 86 -1.94 -16.29 5.08
CA ALA A 86 -3.28 -15.80 5.46
C ALA A 86 -3.26 -14.52 6.29
N HIS A 87 -2.08 -14.12 6.78
CA HIS A 87 -1.90 -12.88 7.52
C HIS A 87 -0.69 -12.08 6.99
N VAL A 88 -0.38 -12.09 5.69
CA VAL A 88 0.37 -10.95 5.15
C VAL A 88 -0.49 -9.73 5.44
N GLU A 89 -0.04 -8.91 6.38
CA GLU A 89 -0.74 -7.74 6.90
C GLU A 89 -1.44 -7.03 5.73
N LEU A 90 -2.77 -7.12 5.71
CA LEU A 90 -3.63 -6.41 4.75
C LEU A 90 -3.06 -5.01 4.68
N ASN A 91 -2.47 -4.66 3.54
CA ASN A 91 -1.68 -3.45 3.40
C ASN A 91 -2.39 -2.31 4.13
N ARG A 92 -1.84 -1.87 5.27
CA ARG A 92 -2.60 -1.01 6.20
C ARG A 92 -3.10 0.28 5.55
N LEU A 93 -2.38 0.74 4.52
CA LEU A 93 -2.77 1.91 3.74
C LEU A 93 -4.00 1.57 2.88
N ILE A 94 -4.03 0.40 2.25
CA ILE A 94 -5.21 -0.11 1.55
C ILE A 94 -6.38 -0.30 2.54
N ALA A 95 -6.13 -0.92 3.70
CA ALA A 95 -7.16 -1.11 4.71
C ALA A 95 -7.77 0.23 5.18
N GLU A 96 -6.93 1.23 5.43
CA GLU A 96 -7.37 2.60 5.76
C GLU A 96 -8.23 3.21 4.64
N GLN A 97 -7.84 3.01 3.37
CA GLN A 97 -8.60 3.53 2.22
C GLN A 97 -9.92 2.80 1.97
N LEU A 98 -10.06 1.55 2.41
CA LEU A 98 -11.27 0.75 2.27
C LEU A 98 -12.17 0.78 3.52
N ASN A 99 -11.73 1.42 4.61
CA ASN A 99 -12.47 1.49 5.87
C ASN A 99 -13.57 2.57 5.83
N PHE A 100 -14.51 2.41 4.89
CA PHE A 100 -15.68 3.27 4.73
C PHE A 100 -16.94 2.40 4.65
N ASP A 101 -18.05 2.95 5.13
CA ASP A 101 -19.37 2.37 4.89
C ASP A 101 -19.77 2.63 3.42
N VAL A 102 -19.76 1.57 2.61
CA VAL A 102 -20.00 1.64 1.17
C VAL A 102 -21.39 2.20 0.85
N ASP A 103 -22.41 1.89 1.66
CA ASP A 103 -23.78 2.34 1.44
C ASP A 103 -23.93 3.82 1.81
N GLU A 104 -23.27 4.26 2.89
CA GLU A 104 -23.19 5.68 3.25
C GLU A 104 -22.48 6.49 2.15
N GLN A 105 -21.36 5.98 1.61
CA GLN A 105 -20.63 6.66 0.54
C GLN A 105 -21.48 6.77 -0.74
N ARG A 106 -22.19 5.70 -1.11
CA ARG A 106 -23.09 5.70 -2.27
C ARG A 106 -24.21 6.72 -2.12
N THR A 107 -24.86 6.75 -0.95
CA THR A 107 -25.92 7.70 -0.65
C THR A 107 -25.42 9.14 -0.77
N LYS A 108 -24.28 9.46 -0.17
CA LYS A 108 -23.65 10.81 -0.28
C LYS A 108 -23.31 11.18 -1.72
N ALA A 109 -22.87 10.21 -2.53
CA ALA A 109 -22.57 10.45 -3.94
C ALA A 109 -23.83 10.80 -4.73
N GLU A 110 -24.93 10.07 -4.52
CA GLU A 110 -26.22 10.31 -5.19
C GLU A 110 -26.81 11.67 -4.80
N GLU A 111 -26.82 11.99 -3.51
CA GLU A 111 -27.28 13.29 -2.99
C GLU A 111 -26.49 14.47 -3.60
N ASN A 112 -25.16 14.32 -3.70
CA ASN A 112 -24.32 15.35 -4.28
C ASN A 112 -24.53 15.49 -5.79
N GLN A 113 -24.63 14.39 -6.52
CA GLN A 113 -24.87 14.39 -7.96
C GLN A 113 -26.20 15.06 -8.31
N ALA A 114 -27.23 14.88 -7.50
CA ALA A 114 -28.53 15.54 -7.67
C ALA A 114 -28.45 17.09 -7.58
N ARG A 115 -27.37 17.62 -6.99
CA ARG A 115 -27.14 19.06 -6.77
C ARG A 115 -26.13 19.67 -7.75
N PHE A 116 -25.60 18.89 -8.69
CA PHE A 116 -24.68 19.41 -9.70
C PHE A 116 -25.36 20.40 -10.64
N ASN A 117 -24.59 21.39 -11.07
CA ASN A 117 -24.88 22.11 -12.30
C ASN A 117 -24.33 21.34 -13.53
N ASP A 118 -24.67 21.81 -14.72
CA ASP A 118 -24.34 21.12 -15.98
C ASP A 118 -22.82 20.95 -16.19
N GLU A 119 -22.02 21.96 -15.83
CA GLU A 119 -20.56 21.92 -15.98
C GLU A 119 -19.91 20.92 -15.00
N GLN A 120 -20.37 20.90 -13.75
CA GLN A 120 -19.90 19.96 -12.73
C GLN A 120 -20.26 18.52 -13.10
N ARG A 121 -21.48 18.30 -13.62
CA ARG A 121 -21.93 17.01 -14.13
C ARG A 121 -21.07 16.55 -15.30
N THR A 122 -20.85 17.43 -16.28
CA THR A 122 -19.99 17.14 -17.43
C THR A 122 -18.58 16.73 -17.00
N ALA A 123 -17.98 17.45 -16.05
CA ALA A 123 -16.66 17.11 -15.53
C ALA A 123 -16.64 15.78 -14.76
N PHE A 124 -17.66 15.53 -13.92
CA PHE A 124 -17.79 14.29 -13.18
C PHE A 124 -17.93 13.08 -14.12
N ASP A 125 -18.84 13.17 -15.09
CA ASP A 125 -19.13 12.08 -16.02
C ASP A 125 -17.89 11.72 -16.84
N ALA A 126 -17.16 12.72 -17.37
CA ALA A 126 -15.93 12.51 -18.12
C ALA A 126 -14.82 11.82 -17.30
N ILE A 127 -14.67 12.20 -16.03
CA ILE A 127 -13.67 11.60 -15.14
C ILE A 127 -14.08 10.17 -14.78
N MET A 128 -15.37 9.93 -14.47
CA MET A 128 -15.88 8.61 -14.14
C MET A 128 -15.73 7.63 -15.31
N GLU A 129 -16.04 8.07 -16.53
CA GLU A 129 -15.83 7.29 -17.75
C GLU A 129 -14.36 6.90 -17.92
N ALA A 130 -13.42 7.84 -17.75
CA ALA A 130 -12.00 7.56 -17.84
C ALA A 130 -11.50 6.55 -16.79
N VAL A 131 -12.06 6.61 -15.57
CA VAL A 131 -11.75 5.66 -14.48
C VAL A 131 -12.32 4.27 -14.80
N GLU A 132 -13.52 4.17 -15.38
CA GLU A 132 -14.10 2.89 -15.80
C GLU A 132 -13.38 2.25 -16.98
N GLN A 133 -12.88 3.06 -17.91
CA GLN A 133 -12.12 2.58 -19.07
C GLN A 133 -10.63 2.32 -18.74
N GLU A 134 -10.19 2.61 -17.51
CA GLU A 134 -8.79 2.54 -17.09
C GLU A 134 -7.84 3.27 -18.07
N SER A 135 -8.29 4.40 -18.63
CA SER A 135 -7.64 5.06 -19.77
C SER A 135 -6.35 5.82 -19.41
N GLY A 136 -6.06 5.98 -18.12
CA GLY A 136 -4.87 6.67 -17.62
C GLY A 136 -4.84 8.18 -17.90
N GLN A 137 -6.00 8.79 -18.16
CA GLN A 137 -6.11 10.22 -18.47
C GLN A 137 -5.85 11.13 -17.27
N SER A 138 -5.42 12.35 -17.54
CA SER A 138 -5.24 13.41 -16.55
C SER A 138 -6.18 14.57 -16.84
N PHE A 139 -6.85 15.07 -15.80
CA PHE A 139 -7.83 16.16 -15.91
C PHE A 139 -7.39 17.36 -15.09
N PHE A 140 -7.70 18.56 -15.58
CA PHE A 140 -7.51 19.80 -14.84
C PHE A 140 -8.84 20.55 -14.74
N LEU A 141 -9.45 20.52 -13.56
CA LEU A 141 -10.70 21.22 -13.30
C LEU A 141 -10.42 22.69 -12.95
N SER A 142 -10.63 23.58 -13.93
CA SER A 142 -10.46 25.02 -13.77
C SER A 142 -11.78 25.71 -13.45
N GLY A 143 -11.73 26.72 -12.59
CA GLY A 143 -12.88 27.58 -12.31
C GLY A 143 -12.55 28.62 -11.25
N PRO A 144 -13.25 29.76 -11.23
CA PRO A 144 -13.11 30.79 -10.19
C PRO A 144 -13.28 30.26 -8.76
N GLY A 145 -12.91 31.07 -7.77
CA GLY A 145 -13.23 30.78 -6.37
C GLY A 145 -14.74 30.62 -6.18
N GLY A 146 -15.16 29.63 -5.39
CA GLY A 146 -16.58 29.41 -5.07
C GLY A 146 -17.38 28.59 -6.09
N THR A 147 -16.81 28.13 -7.21
CA THR A 147 -17.54 27.34 -8.23
C THR A 147 -17.73 25.86 -7.91
N GLY A 148 -17.43 25.43 -6.67
CA GLY A 148 -17.68 24.06 -6.24
C GLY A 148 -16.70 23.00 -6.77
N LYS A 149 -15.46 23.35 -7.16
CA LYS A 149 -14.45 22.35 -7.55
C LYS A 149 -14.24 21.24 -6.49
N THR A 150 -14.11 21.65 -5.23
CA THR A 150 -14.01 20.72 -4.09
C THR A 150 -15.26 19.84 -3.98
N PHE A 151 -16.44 20.36 -4.34
CA PHE A 151 -17.68 19.58 -4.34
C PHE A 151 -17.64 18.46 -5.39
N VAL A 152 -17.09 18.71 -6.58
CA VAL A 152 -16.84 17.67 -7.59
C VAL A 152 -15.85 16.63 -7.08
N TYR A 153 -14.72 17.05 -6.50
CA TYR A 153 -13.72 16.13 -5.92
C TYR A 153 -14.30 15.23 -4.82
N LEU A 154 -15.09 15.80 -3.90
CA LEU A 154 -15.77 15.03 -2.85
C LEU A 154 -16.74 14.01 -3.43
N THR A 155 -17.48 14.40 -4.46
CA THR A 155 -18.47 13.51 -5.09
C THR A 155 -17.79 12.36 -5.84
N LEU A 156 -16.67 12.61 -6.52
CA LEU A 156 -15.82 11.55 -7.11
C LEU A 156 -15.32 10.58 -6.03
N CYS A 157 -14.84 11.09 -4.89
CA CYS A 157 -14.43 10.25 -3.76
C CYS A 157 -15.57 9.35 -3.28
N TYR A 158 -16.75 9.93 -3.04
CA TYR A 158 -17.92 9.19 -2.56
C TYR A 158 -18.39 8.14 -3.56
N ALA A 159 -18.48 8.49 -4.85
CA ALA A 159 -18.91 7.57 -5.89
C ALA A 159 -17.96 6.36 -6.01
N LEU A 160 -16.65 6.61 -6.07
CA LEU A 160 -15.67 5.55 -6.23
C LEU A 160 -15.53 4.69 -4.97
N ARG A 161 -15.58 5.29 -3.77
CA ARG A 161 -15.57 4.53 -2.51
C ARG A 161 -16.86 3.74 -2.30
N GLY A 162 -18.01 4.26 -2.72
CA GLY A 162 -19.30 3.54 -2.79
C GLY A 162 -19.31 2.39 -3.80
N ALA A 163 -18.30 2.31 -4.66
CA ALA A 163 -18.01 1.18 -5.54
C ALA A 163 -16.86 0.29 -5.02
N GLY A 164 -16.37 0.51 -3.79
CA GLY A 164 -15.26 -0.24 -3.19
C GLY A 164 -13.89 0.06 -3.80
N LYS A 165 -13.74 1.16 -4.55
CA LYS A 165 -12.46 1.57 -5.16
C LYS A 165 -11.66 2.47 -4.23
N ILE A 166 -10.33 2.46 -4.41
CA ILE A 166 -9.39 3.29 -3.64
C ILE A 166 -9.20 4.64 -4.33
N VAL A 167 -9.35 5.73 -3.58
CA VAL A 167 -9.11 7.10 -4.04
C VAL A 167 -8.12 7.80 -3.11
N LEU A 168 -6.99 8.26 -3.66
CA LEU A 168 -6.00 9.02 -2.91
C LEU A 168 -6.25 10.51 -3.06
N CYS A 169 -6.63 11.16 -1.96
CA CYS A 169 -6.80 12.60 -1.86
C CYS A 169 -5.48 13.26 -1.46
N VAL A 170 -4.90 14.06 -2.35
CA VAL A 170 -3.61 14.68 -2.17
C VAL A 170 -3.70 16.19 -2.35
N ALA A 171 -3.02 16.95 -1.49
CA ALA A 171 -2.93 18.39 -1.64
C ALA A 171 -1.51 18.92 -1.43
N SER A 172 -1.23 20.12 -1.93
CA SER A 172 0.08 20.76 -1.72
C SER A 172 0.29 21.22 -0.27
N SER A 173 -0.78 21.58 0.44
CA SER A 173 -0.74 22.03 1.84
C SER A 173 -1.60 21.15 2.76
N GLY A 174 -1.22 21.09 4.03
CA GLY A 174 -1.98 20.34 5.04
C GLY A 174 -3.41 20.87 5.20
N ILE A 175 -3.60 22.19 5.11
CA ILE A 175 -4.93 22.82 5.25
C ILE A 175 -5.85 22.41 4.10
N ALA A 176 -5.35 22.40 2.86
CA ALA A 176 -6.13 21.95 1.71
C ALA A 176 -6.46 20.45 1.80
N ALA A 177 -5.54 19.65 2.32
CA ALA A 177 -5.75 18.22 2.52
C ALA A 177 -6.90 17.93 3.51
N LEU A 178 -7.10 18.75 4.55
CA LEU A 178 -8.20 18.58 5.51
C LEU A 178 -9.59 18.72 4.88
N LEU A 179 -9.71 19.36 3.72
CA LEU A 179 -10.96 19.49 3.00
C LEU A 179 -11.34 18.22 2.23
N LEU A 180 -10.44 17.24 2.16
CA LEU A 180 -10.62 15.99 1.43
C LEU A 180 -10.61 14.78 2.38
N PRO A 181 -11.44 13.74 2.12
CA PRO A 181 -11.48 12.54 2.93
C PRO A 181 -10.15 11.79 2.94
N LEU A 182 -9.58 11.57 4.13
CA LEU A 182 -8.22 11.03 4.31
C LEU A 182 -7.13 11.83 3.58
N GLY A 183 -7.37 13.12 3.35
CA GLY A 183 -6.45 13.96 2.60
C GLY A 183 -5.08 14.02 3.27
N ARG A 184 -4.03 13.87 2.45
CA ARG A 184 -2.63 13.99 2.87
C ARG A 184 -1.89 14.95 1.96
N THR A 185 -0.75 15.44 2.42
CA THR A 185 0.08 16.28 1.56
C THR A 185 0.78 15.44 0.49
N SER A 186 1.08 16.03 -0.67
CA SER A 186 1.85 15.35 -1.73
C SER A 186 3.20 14.86 -1.20
N HIS A 187 3.82 15.66 -0.32
CA HIS A 187 5.06 15.32 0.34
C HIS A 187 4.96 14.02 1.16
N SER A 188 3.95 13.91 2.04
CA SER A 188 3.82 12.75 2.93
C SER A 188 3.32 11.50 2.21
N THR A 189 2.48 11.67 1.19
CA THR A 189 1.90 10.60 0.35
C THR A 189 2.96 9.96 -0.53
N PHE A 190 3.71 10.75 -1.29
CA PHE A 190 4.66 10.25 -2.29
C PHE A 190 6.11 10.16 -1.80
N LYS A 191 6.37 10.53 -0.53
CA LYS A 191 7.72 10.55 0.06
C LYS A 191 8.69 11.41 -0.76
N ILE A 192 8.23 12.61 -1.14
CA ILE A 192 9.02 13.55 -1.96
C ILE A 192 10.27 13.96 -1.15
N PRO A 193 11.49 13.73 -1.64
CA PRO A 193 12.71 14.09 -0.91
C PRO A 193 12.84 15.61 -0.77
N ILE A 194 13.36 16.07 0.36
CA ILE A 194 13.75 17.46 0.60
C ILE A 194 15.20 17.45 1.13
N PRO A 195 16.15 18.16 0.51
CA PRO A 195 16.01 19.06 -0.66
C PRO A 195 15.75 18.33 -2.00
N ILE A 196 15.12 19.05 -2.94
CA ILE A 196 14.82 18.55 -4.30
C ILE A 196 15.92 19.03 -5.25
N PHE A 197 16.52 18.11 -6.01
CA PHE A 197 17.52 18.42 -7.04
C PHE A 197 17.01 18.03 -8.43
N ARG A 198 17.64 18.55 -9.50
CA ARG A 198 17.36 18.06 -10.86
C ARG A 198 17.71 16.57 -10.93
N GLY A 199 16.72 15.74 -11.28
CA GLY A 199 16.85 14.28 -11.32
C GLY A 199 16.43 13.56 -10.04
N SER A 200 15.95 14.27 -9.01
CA SER A 200 15.32 13.64 -7.85
C SER A 200 14.05 12.89 -8.29
N GLY A 201 14.08 11.57 -8.16
CA GLY A 201 12.90 10.70 -8.32
C GLY A 201 12.18 10.45 -6.99
N LEU A 202 10.96 9.92 -7.07
CA LEU A 202 10.26 9.39 -5.91
C LEU A 202 10.93 8.08 -5.47
N ASN A 203 11.26 7.94 -4.19
CA ASN A 203 11.90 6.72 -3.67
C ASN A 203 10.86 5.63 -3.31
N ILE A 204 10.01 5.29 -4.28
CA ILE A 204 8.98 4.26 -4.12
C ILE A 204 9.52 2.96 -4.71
N LYS A 205 9.95 2.06 -3.83
CA LYS A 205 10.47 0.74 -4.24
C LYS A 205 9.31 -0.21 -4.56
N LYS A 206 9.50 -1.07 -5.55
CA LYS A 206 8.62 -2.22 -5.81
C LYS A 206 8.50 -3.08 -4.55
N ASN A 207 7.38 -3.78 -4.40
CA ASN A 207 7.08 -4.66 -3.25
C ASN A 207 7.03 -3.93 -1.89
N THR A 208 6.73 -2.62 -1.90
CA THR A 208 6.41 -1.87 -0.66
C THR A 208 4.90 -1.69 -0.53
N ILE A 209 4.41 -1.50 0.71
CA ILE A 209 2.99 -1.21 0.97
C ILE A 209 2.51 0.04 0.22
N LEU A 210 3.38 1.04 0.01
CA LEU A 210 3.02 2.24 -0.76
C LEU A 210 2.90 1.92 -2.25
N TYR A 211 3.80 1.09 -2.80
CA TYR A 211 3.72 0.65 -4.19
C TYR A 211 2.41 -0.09 -4.47
N GLU A 212 2.05 -1.05 -3.61
CA GLU A 212 0.80 -1.81 -3.78
C GLU A 212 -0.44 -0.92 -3.63
N LEU A 213 -0.43 0.05 -2.71
CA LEU A 213 -1.51 1.04 -2.61
C LEU A 213 -1.69 1.80 -3.92
N LEU A 214 -0.58 2.30 -4.50
CA LEU A 214 -0.63 3.06 -5.75
C LEU A 214 -1.13 2.22 -6.92
N MET A 215 -0.72 0.95 -6.99
CA MET A 215 -1.19 0.02 -8.03
C MET A 215 -2.68 -0.30 -7.93
N ARG A 216 -3.28 -0.20 -6.73
CA ARG A 216 -4.72 -0.43 -6.50
C ARG A 216 -5.56 0.86 -6.48
N THR A 217 -4.91 2.01 -6.62
CA THR A 217 -5.60 3.31 -6.61
C THR A 217 -6.30 3.55 -7.95
N ALA A 218 -7.61 3.77 -7.92
CA ALA A 218 -8.40 4.04 -9.11
C ALA A 218 -8.34 5.52 -9.53
N LEU A 219 -8.18 6.42 -8.56
CA LEU A 219 -8.09 7.86 -8.80
C LEU A 219 -7.17 8.54 -7.78
N ILE A 220 -6.34 9.46 -8.28
CA ILE A 220 -5.58 10.41 -7.44
C ILE A 220 -6.17 11.79 -7.72
N ILE A 221 -6.56 12.48 -6.65
CA ILE A 221 -7.05 13.86 -6.67
C ILE A 221 -5.96 14.77 -6.09
#